data_AF-A0A6L7IST9-F1
#
_entry.id   AF-A0A6L7IST9-F1
#
_cell.length_a   1.000
_cell.length_b   1.000
_cell.length_c   1.000
_cell.angle_alpha   90.00
_cell.angle_beta   90.00
_cell.angle_gamma   90.00
#
_symmetry.space_group_name_H-M   'P 1'
#
loop_
_entity.id
_entity.type
_entity.pdbx_description
1 polymer ?
#
loop_
_entity_poly.entity_id
_entity_poly.type
_entity_poly.pdbx_seq_one_letter_code
_entity_poly.pdbx_strand_id
1 'polypeptide(L)'
;MTIRRQCKVRKGFLAGALIVFALALAALSAYAATHPNRGADTAATDAFGGGNSLVGANEALVVDLEGDGFAPLPFDRGISFDFADAGDGVRTEWVSGTCGILVRDLDHDGAIASGRELFGNNTMLENGELARGAREALRDLDANGDGVVDSADPAFSELMLWIDADSDAVSRPDELHALEGKGVVSIEILDGDADGSEDQASPDLSFFRVSSSGMRVYRACGVVLCDHASASATFEELPVPDDVALLPDFSGMGALPSLHQSMARDGTGRLKALLERFVAEPDRGTRLELTEQVLQAWTGETDRLKVLEVLAGASYDGPTSEQAMDKISSGYDWLVTELYCSLMVDSHLKGYCDRIRFEVMGAANMGAAADMLLETLERDQAKGEEVLIDFVYSMGMLDPYSTSGREDLREALDAVNRRYGALVDSATNDLWFSQPEAREMEGSSDRANLFIVAEGDHVLLGGASDDAYVFSAEAGACVIDDPEGAIAIVLWDGVDAEDVVVEKRAQGASPDLSDVLITVQGQEPSIRIEGLERSHACSIILSKGDPVDAWGRAVEVE
;
A
#
# COMPACT_ATOMS: atom_id res chain seq x y z
N MET A 1 17.83 -2.72 23.71
CA MET A 1 18.20 -2.16 22.38
C MET A 1 17.24 -2.61 21.27
N THR A 2 16.55 -3.74 21.43
CA THR A 2 15.57 -4.31 20.49
C THR A 2 14.26 -3.49 20.34
N ILE A 3 13.83 -2.78 21.39
CA ILE A 3 12.56 -2.03 21.41
C ILE A 3 12.61 -0.74 20.53
N ARG A 4 13.78 -0.14 20.33
CA ARG A 4 13.91 1.07 19.47
C ARG A 4 13.96 0.77 17.96
N ARG A 5 14.17 -0.50 17.56
CA ARG A 5 14.05 -0.92 16.15
C ARG A 5 12.58 -1.12 15.74
N GLN A 6 11.69 -1.46 16.68
CA GLN A 6 10.27 -1.74 16.42
C GLN A 6 9.43 -0.51 16.04
N CYS A 7 9.80 0.69 16.49
CA CYS A 7 9.15 1.95 16.04
C CYS A 7 9.70 2.48 14.71
N LYS A 8 10.86 2.01 14.22
CA LYS A 8 11.50 2.55 13.01
C LYS A 8 11.03 1.86 11.73
N VAL A 9 10.79 0.54 11.79
CA VAL A 9 10.19 -0.22 10.67
C VAL A 9 8.74 0.22 10.42
N ARG A 10 8.01 0.61 11.50
CA ARG A 10 6.63 1.13 11.45
C ARG A 10 6.43 2.47 10.72
N LYS A 11 7.48 3.26 10.48
CA LYS A 11 7.32 4.62 9.91
C LYS A 11 7.64 4.71 8.41
N GLY A 12 8.25 3.68 7.81
CA GLY A 12 8.69 3.69 6.40
C GLY A 12 7.71 3.05 5.42
N PHE A 13 6.96 2.02 5.85
CA PHE A 13 6.05 1.28 4.97
C PHE A 13 4.78 2.06 4.58
N LEU A 14 4.32 2.96 5.45
CA LEU A 14 3.05 3.68 5.30
C LEU A 14 3.01 4.69 4.16
N ALA A 15 4.09 5.46 3.99
CA ALA A 15 4.08 6.58 3.05
C ALA A 15 4.07 6.11 1.58
N GLY A 16 4.40 4.85 1.29
CA GLY A 16 4.59 4.33 -0.07
C GLY A 16 3.33 4.32 -0.93
N ALA A 17 2.18 3.94 -0.38
CA ALA A 17 0.94 3.82 -1.16
C ALA A 17 0.24 5.18 -1.43
N LEU A 18 0.40 6.19 -0.55
CA LEU A 18 -0.09 7.57 -0.79
C LEU A 18 0.71 8.28 -1.87
N ILE A 19 2.02 7.98 -1.93
CA ILE A 19 2.94 8.47 -2.96
C ILE A 19 2.53 7.95 -4.34
N VAL A 20 2.11 6.68 -4.44
CA VAL A 20 1.60 6.10 -5.70
C VAL A 20 0.38 6.88 -6.20
N PHE A 21 -0.54 7.27 -5.31
CA PHE A 21 -1.71 8.05 -5.71
C PHE A 21 -1.37 9.50 -6.11
N ALA A 22 -0.47 10.18 -5.39
CA ALA A 22 -0.03 11.54 -5.71
C ALA A 22 0.82 11.61 -6.98
N LEU A 23 1.70 10.63 -7.21
CA LEU A 23 2.49 10.48 -8.44
C LEU A 23 1.61 10.09 -9.63
N ALA A 24 0.60 9.23 -9.44
CA ALA A 24 -0.38 8.94 -10.48
C ALA A 24 -1.17 10.19 -10.87
N LEU A 25 -1.48 11.08 -9.92
CA LEU A 25 -2.13 12.36 -10.19
C LEU A 25 -1.24 13.30 -11.03
N ALA A 26 0.06 13.36 -10.74
CA ALA A 26 1.04 14.14 -11.50
C ALA A 26 1.32 13.55 -12.89
N ALA A 27 1.38 12.22 -13.01
CA ALA A 27 1.55 11.51 -14.27
C ALA A 27 0.33 11.67 -15.19
N LEU A 28 -0.88 11.67 -14.63
CA LEU A 28 -2.13 11.91 -15.36
C LEU A 28 -2.15 13.32 -15.98
N SER A 29 -1.65 14.31 -15.25
CA SER A 29 -1.46 15.68 -15.72
C SER A 29 -0.46 15.74 -16.90
N ALA A 30 0.73 15.15 -16.74
CA ALA A 30 1.76 15.14 -17.77
C ALA A 30 1.34 14.38 -19.05
N TYR A 31 0.60 13.26 -18.90
CA TYR A 31 0.08 12.49 -20.03
C TYR A 31 -1.01 13.27 -20.79
N ALA A 32 -1.93 13.93 -20.08
CA ALA A 32 -2.97 14.76 -20.69
C ALA A 32 -2.38 15.97 -21.44
N ALA A 33 -1.29 16.55 -20.93
CA ALA A 33 -0.58 17.66 -21.57
C ALA A 33 0.12 17.25 -22.88
N THR A 34 0.60 16.01 -22.98
CA THR A 34 1.37 15.50 -24.12
C THR A 34 0.51 14.79 -25.18
N HIS A 35 -0.69 14.30 -24.82
CA HIS A 35 -1.57 13.52 -25.71
C HIS A 35 -3.01 14.08 -25.78
N PRO A 36 -3.22 15.33 -26.23
CA PRO A 36 -4.51 16.03 -26.15
C PRO A 36 -5.66 15.43 -26.98
N ASN A 37 -5.39 14.40 -27.81
CA ASN A 37 -6.37 13.72 -28.66
C ASN A 37 -6.69 12.29 -28.22
N ARG A 38 -6.03 11.75 -27.17
CA ARG A 38 -6.45 10.51 -26.52
C ARG A 38 -7.39 10.89 -25.38
N GLY A 39 -8.61 10.36 -25.39
CA GLY A 39 -9.63 10.72 -24.39
C GLY A 39 -9.15 10.41 -22.97
N ALA A 40 -9.66 11.18 -21.99
CA ALA A 40 -9.30 11.05 -20.57
C ALA A 40 -9.51 9.61 -20.03
N ASP A 41 -10.48 8.90 -20.60
CA ASP A 41 -10.87 7.52 -20.23
C ASP A 41 -9.70 6.54 -20.41
N THR A 42 -8.97 6.60 -21.54
CA THR A 42 -7.79 5.74 -21.79
C THR A 42 -6.61 6.05 -20.87
N ALA A 43 -6.40 7.32 -20.52
CA ALA A 43 -5.29 7.75 -19.67
C ALA A 43 -5.45 7.29 -18.20
N ALA A 44 -6.68 7.33 -17.70
CA ALA A 44 -7.02 6.88 -16.35
C ALA A 44 -7.07 5.35 -16.21
N THR A 45 -7.17 4.62 -17.33
CA THR A 45 -7.17 3.15 -17.36
C THR A 45 -5.73 2.61 -17.49
N ASP A 46 -4.88 3.22 -18.31
CA ASP A 46 -3.48 2.80 -18.48
C ASP A 46 -2.60 3.11 -17.25
N ALA A 47 -2.94 4.13 -16.45
CA ALA A 47 -2.21 4.51 -15.23
C ALA A 47 -2.63 3.72 -13.97
N PHE A 48 -3.83 3.13 -13.96
CA PHE A 48 -4.40 2.44 -12.78
C PHE A 48 -4.73 0.95 -13.03
N GLY A 49 -4.91 0.51 -14.28
CA GLY A 49 -5.41 -0.82 -14.66
C GLY A 49 -4.37 -1.93 -14.83
N GLY A 50 -3.16 -1.77 -14.27
CA GLY A 50 -2.14 -2.81 -14.25
C GLY A 50 -1.63 -3.01 -12.83
N GLY A 51 -1.92 -4.16 -12.22
CA GLY A 51 -1.54 -4.46 -10.83
C GLY A 51 -0.09 -4.11 -10.53
N ASN A 52 0.12 -3.36 -9.43
CA ASN A 52 1.39 -3.09 -8.74
C ASN A 52 2.65 -2.75 -9.55
N SER A 53 2.57 -2.47 -10.86
CA SER A 53 3.76 -2.12 -11.64
C SER A 53 4.03 -0.62 -11.49
N LEU A 54 4.85 -0.34 -10.47
CA LEU A 54 5.34 0.95 -10.01
C LEU A 54 5.92 1.81 -11.14
N VAL A 55 5.07 2.58 -11.82
CA VAL A 55 5.51 3.83 -12.48
C VAL A 55 5.63 4.89 -11.37
N GLY A 56 6.72 4.82 -10.58
CA GLY A 56 6.97 5.80 -9.51
C GLY A 56 7.99 5.40 -8.43
N ALA A 57 8.43 4.14 -8.35
CA ALA A 57 9.48 3.74 -7.41
C ALA A 57 10.84 3.79 -8.12
N ASN A 58 11.79 4.64 -7.72
CA ASN A 58 13.09 4.72 -8.41
C ASN A 58 13.89 3.42 -8.24
N GLU A 59 13.79 2.54 -9.23
CA GLU A 59 14.54 1.28 -9.27
C GLU A 59 15.91 1.54 -9.87
N ALA A 60 16.96 1.10 -9.17
CA ALA A 60 18.31 1.06 -9.69
C ALA A 60 18.84 -0.38 -9.65
N LEU A 61 19.60 -0.78 -10.67
CA LEU A 61 20.22 -2.09 -10.72
C LEU A 61 21.47 -2.10 -9.83
N VAL A 62 21.46 -2.93 -8.80
CA VAL A 62 22.52 -3.00 -7.79
C VAL A 62 23.22 -4.35 -7.84
N VAL A 63 24.55 -4.33 -7.77
CA VAL A 63 25.43 -5.50 -7.75
C VAL A 63 25.99 -5.68 -6.34
N ASP A 64 25.80 -6.87 -5.76
CA ASP A 64 26.38 -7.23 -4.47
C ASP A 64 27.82 -7.73 -4.68
N LEU A 65 28.80 -6.94 -4.25
CA LEU A 65 30.22 -7.20 -4.49
C LEU A 65 30.86 -8.07 -3.40
N GLU A 66 30.29 -8.10 -2.19
CA GLU A 66 30.88 -8.78 -1.02
C GLU A 66 30.04 -9.96 -0.51
N GLY A 67 28.84 -10.16 -1.04
CA GLY A 67 27.97 -11.30 -0.72
C GLY A 67 27.16 -11.12 0.56
N ASP A 68 26.91 -9.86 0.96
CA ASP A 68 26.15 -9.50 2.17
C ASP A 68 24.70 -9.05 1.89
N GLY A 69 24.26 -9.14 0.63
CA GLY A 69 22.88 -8.89 0.20
C GLY A 69 22.64 -7.45 -0.30
N PHE A 70 21.36 -7.13 -0.54
CA PHE A 70 20.94 -5.87 -1.18
C PHE A 70 20.17 -4.93 -0.28
N ALA A 71 20.12 -5.20 1.03
CA ALA A 71 19.30 -4.44 1.96
C ALA A 71 19.74 -2.95 1.97
N PRO A 72 18.85 -2.01 1.60
CA PRO A 72 19.17 -0.59 1.65
C PRO A 72 19.50 -0.14 3.08
N LEU A 73 20.42 0.82 3.18
CA LEU A 73 20.65 1.62 4.36
C LEU A 73 19.39 2.41 4.72
N PRO A 74 19.07 2.53 6.02
CA PRO A 74 17.83 3.17 6.44
C PRO A 74 17.77 4.66 6.06
N PHE A 75 16.57 5.12 5.71
CA PHE A 75 16.24 6.53 5.45
C PHE A 75 16.72 7.52 6.52
N ASP A 76 16.85 7.08 7.79
CA ASP A 76 17.26 7.91 8.92
C ASP A 76 18.70 8.45 8.84
N ARG A 77 19.50 7.97 7.87
CA ARG A 77 20.85 8.46 7.54
C ARG A 77 20.86 9.86 6.93
N GLY A 78 19.72 10.34 6.41
CA GLY A 78 19.62 11.68 5.81
C GLY A 78 20.31 11.80 4.46
N ILE A 79 20.41 10.68 3.73
CA ILE A 79 20.97 10.61 2.38
C ILE A 79 19.94 11.16 1.40
N SER A 80 20.38 11.97 0.44
CA SER A 80 19.51 12.57 -0.58
C SER A 80 20.13 12.44 -1.96
N PHE A 81 19.30 12.13 -2.96
CA PHE A 81 19.71 11.99 -4.35
C PHE A 81 18.66 12.62 -5.29
N ASP A 82 19.09 13.20 -6.41
CA ASP A 82 18.19 13.83 -7.38
C ASP A 82 17.77 12.81 -8.46
N PHE A 83 16.65 12.13 -8.25
CA PHE A 83 16.17 11.15 -9.22
C PHE A 83 15.55 11.80 -10.48
N ALA A 84 15.09 13.05 -10.39
CA ALA A 84 14.28 13.70 -11.41
C ALA A 84 15.06 14.68 -12.31
N ASP A 85 16.36 14.90 -12.03
CA ASP A 85 17.17 15.94 -12.68
C ASP A 85 16.60 17.36 -12.45
N ALA A 86 16.04 17.59 -11.26
CA ALA A 86 15.38 18.84 -10.90
C ALA A 86 16.31 19.86 -10.23
N GLY A 87 17.51 19.43 -9.83
CA GLY A 87 18.52 20.21 -9.12
C GLY A 87 18.39 20.19 -7.59
N ASP A 88 17.37 19.51 -7.05
CA ASP A 88 17.12 19.33 -5.63
C ASP A 88 16.97 17.84 -5.30
N GLY A 89 17.85 17.30 -4.45
CA GLY A 89 17.83 15.89 -4.08
C GLY A 89 16.72 15.55 -3.08
N VAL A 90 16.03 14.44 -3.30
CA VAL A 90 15.03 13.89 -2.38
C VAL A 90 15.68 12.92 -1.41
N ARG A 91 15.22 12.92 -0.16
CA ARG A 91 15.76 12.01 0.85
C ARG A 91 15.32 10.58 0.52
N THR A 92 16.24 9.63 0.63
CA THR A 92 16.00 8.28 0.13
C THR A 92 16.68 7.23 1.00
N GLU A 93 16.25 5.98 0.85
CA GLU A 93 17.02 4.82 1.27
C GLU A 93 18.12 4.58 0.24
N TRP A 94 19.28 4.13 0.69
CA TRP A 94 20.45 4.08 -0.17
C TRP A 94 21.16 2.75 -0.09
N VAL A 95 21.94 2.36 -1.09
CA VAL A 95 22.71 1.12 -1.01
C VAL A 95 23.85 1.26 0.00
N SER A 96 24.32 0.13 0.53
CA SER A 96 25.52 0.14 1.34
C SER A 96 26.77 0.26 0.48
N GLY A 97 27.87 0.76 1.04
CA GLY A 97 29.15 0.89 0.33
C GLY A 97 29.86 -0.42 -0.04
N THR A 98 29.27 -1.58 0.26
CA THR A 98 29.71 -2.90 -0.25
C THR A 98 29.00 -3.29 -1.55
N CYS A 99 27.98 -2.53 -1.97
CA CYS A 99 27.27 -2.71 -3.23
C CYS A 99 27.78 -1.73 -4.30
N GLY A 100 27.61 -2.10 -5.57
CA GLY A 100 27.81 -1.18 -6.70
C GLY A 100 26.50 -0.92 -7.43
N ILE A 101 26.17 0.34 -7.68
CA ILE A 101 25.02 0.73 -8.51
C ILE A 101 25.47 0.74 -9.97
N LEU A 102 24.70 0.12 -10.87
CA LEU A 102 24.96 0.21 -12.30
C LEU A 102 24.47 1.57 -12.82
N VAL A 103 25.34 2.28 -13.52
CA VAL A 103 25.11 3.65 -13.97
C VAL A 103 25.62 3.87 -15.39
N ARG A 104 25.15 4.93 -16.04
CA ARG A 104 25.67 5.47 -17.30
C ARG A 104 25.76 6.99 -17.20
N ASP A 105 26.98 7.52 -17.30
CA ASP A 105 27.23 8.96 -17.38
C ASP A 105 26.80 9.44 -18.78
N LEU A 106 25.64 10.09 -18.83
CA LEU A 106 24.95 10.44 -20.09
C LEU A 106 25.47 11.75 -20.68
N ASP A 107 25.97 12.65 -19.86
CA ASP A 107 26.46 13.96 -20.29
C ASP A 107 28.00 14.06 -20.35
N HIS A 108 28.69 13.01 -19.93
CA HIS A 108 30.13 12.82 -19.92
C HIS A 108 30.89 13.82 -19.05
N ASP A 109 30.29 14.23 -17.93
CA ASP A 109 30.90 15.15 -16.98
C ASP A 109 31.75 14.44 -15.89
N GLY A 110 31.68 13.12 -15.82
CA GLY A 110 32.43 12.28 -14.87
C GLY A 110 31.83 12.23 -13.47
N ALA A 111 30.58 12.62 -13.30
CA ALA A 111 29.76 12.44 -12.11
C ALA A 111 28.44 11.75 -12.47
N ILE A 112 27.76 11.23 -11.45
CA ILE A 112 26.38 10.74 -11.57
C ILE A 112 25.54 11.66 -10.68
N ALA A 113 24.79 12.55 -11.31
CA ALA A 113 24.07 13.60 -10.62
C ALA A 113 22.55 13.46 -10.74
N SER A 114 22.08 12.57 -11.63
CA SER A 114 20.65 12.38 -11.92
C SER A 114 20.21 10.92 -11.86
N GLY A 115 18.95 10.69 -11.48
CA GLY A 115 18.29 9.38 -11.62
C GLY A 115 18.24 8.86 -13.05
N ARG A 116 18.33 9.73 -14.07
CA ARG A 116 18.43 9.34 -15.48
C ARG A 116 19.70 8.56 -15.79
N GLU A 117 20.72 8.74 -14.97
CA GLU A 117 22.04 8.12 -15.09
C GLU A 117 22.15 6.84 -14.24
N LEU A 118 21.15 6.57 -13.38
CA LEU A 118 20.98 5.28 -12.74
C LEU A 118 20.33 4.30 -13.70
N PHE A 119 20.90 3.09 -13.81
CA PHE A 119 20.38 2.08 -14.71
C PHE A 119 19.20 1.34 -14.05
N GLY A 120 18.01 1.39 -14.63
CA GLY A 120 16.77 0.96 -13.97
C GLY A 120 15.51 1.49 -14.66
N ASN A 121 14.46 1.83 -13.91
CA ASN A 121 13.21 2.33 -14.52
C ASN A 121 13.27 3.80 -14.97
N ASN A 122 14.28 4.56 -14.55
CA ASN A 122 14.56 5.90 -15.10
C ASN A 122 15.38 5.87 -16.40
N THR A 123 15.75 4.69 -16.88
CA THR A 123 16.44 4.54 -18.15
C THR A 123 15.50 4.85 -19.32
N MET A 124 15.92 5.77 -20.19
CA MET A 124 15.23 6.08 -21.44
C MET A 124 15.58 5.01 -22.48
N LEU A 125 14.57 4.28 -22.95
CA LEU A 125 14.71 3.25 -23.97
C LEU A 125 14.87 3.86 -25.37
N GLU A 126 15.32 3.08 -26.36
CA GLU A 126 15.43 3.51 -27.76
C GLU A 126 14.11 4.06 -28.34
N ASN A 127 12.97 3.56 -27.85
CA ASN A 127 11.64 3.97 -28.29
C ASN A 127 11.20 5.35 -27.73
N GLY A 128 11.99 5.96 -26.83
CA GLY A 128 11.71 7.24 -26.19
C GLY A 128 10.76 7.17 -24.98
N GLU A 129 10.48 5.97 -24.48
CA GLU A 129 9.75 5.73 -23.23
C GLU A 129 10.73 5.38 -22.09
N LEU A 130 10.31 5.59 -20.84
CA LEU A 130 11.04 5.08 -19.68
C LEU A 130 10.83 3.57 -19.54
N ALA A 131 11.86 2.86 -19.11
CA ALA A 131 11.77 1.44 -18.80
C ALA A 131 10.81 1.19 -17.62
N ARG A 132 10.09 0.07 -17.62
CA ARG A 132 9.28 -0.36 -16.46
C ARG A 132 10.12 -0.87 -15.29
N GLY A 133 11.40 -1.14 -15.50
CA GLY A 133 12.33 -1.71 -14.51
C GLY A 133 13.69 -2.07 -15.12
N ALA A 134 14.65 -2.49 -14.30
CA ALA A 134 16.02 -2.79 -14.74
C ALA A 134 16.09 -3.90 -15.79
N ARG A 135 15.16 -4.87 -15.76
CA ARG A 135 15.10 -5.96 -16.75
C ARG A 135 14.76 -5.46 -18.14
N GLU A 136 13.80 -4.55 -18.26
CA GLU A 136 13.44 -3.97 -19.56
C GLU A 136 14.56 -3.07 -20.08
N ALA A 137 15.18 -2.28 -19.19
CA ALA A 137 16.34 -1.47 -19.53
C ALA A 137 17.53 -2.32 -20.06
N LEU A 138 17.84 -3.46 -19.44
CA LEU A 138 18.91 -4.34 -19.92
C LEU A 138 18.57 -5.02 -21.26
N ARG A 139 17.31 -5.41 -21.47
CA ARG A 139 16.86 -5.99 -22.74
C ARG A 139 16.99 -5.02 -23.91
N ASP A 140 16.84 -3.72 -23.67
CA ASP A 140 17.05 -2.68 -24.68
C ASP A 140 18.53 -2.55 -25.08
N LEU A 141 19.47 -2.91 -24.18
CA LEU A 141 20.90 -2.92 -24.48
C LEU A 141 21.42 -4.21 -25.13
N ASP A 142 20.69 -5.32 -24.99
CA ASP A 142 21.02 -6.61 -25.63
C ASP A 142 20.69 -6.55 -27.14
N ALA A 143 21.62 -5.93 -27.89
CA ALA A 143 21.45 -5.67 -29.32
C ALA A 143 21.40 -6.95 -30.15
N ASN A 144 21.98 -8.03 -29.64
CA ASN A 144 22.10 -9.30 -30.33
C ASN A 144 21.01 -10.32 -29.93
N GLY A 145 20.31 -10.08 -28.81
CA GLY A 145 19.14 -10.80 -28.35
C GLY A 145 19.44 -12.17 -27.74
N ASP A 146 20.64 -12.37 -27.20
CA ASP A 146 21.05 -13.64 -26.59
C ASP A 146 20.79 -13.71 -25.08
N GLY A 147 20.21 -12.67 -24.50
CA GLY A 147 19.90 -12.55 -23.08
C GLY A 147 21.10 -12.16 -22.23
N VAL A 148 22.22 -11.75 -22.83
CA VAL A 148 23.45 -11.38 -22.14
C VAL A 148 23.92 -10.02 -22.64
N VAL A 149 24.04 -9.05 -21.74
CA VAL A 149 24.67 -7.76 -22.07
C VAL A 149 26.18 -7.88 -21.84
N ASP A 150 26.96 -7.90 -22.91
CA ASP A 150 28.42 -8.02 -22.86
C ASP A 150 29.14 -7.21 -23.95
N SER A 151 30.45 -7.46 -24.15
CA SER A 151 31.26 -6.78 -25.17
C SER A 151 30.78 -6.91 -26.63
N ALA A 152 29.86 -7.84 -26.92
CA ALA A 152 29.17 -7.98 -28.19
C ALA A 152 28.12 -6.89 -28.41
N ASP A 153 27.68 -6.24 -27.32
CA ASP A 153 26.69 -5.16 -27.34
C ASP A 153 27.37 -3.79 -27.31
N PRO A 154 27.11 -2.90 -28.27
CA PRO A 154 27.81 -1.61 -28.37
C PRO A 154 27.74 -0.75 -27.10
N ALA A 155 26.58 -0.79 -26.45
CA ALA A 155 26.25 0.00 -25.27
C ALA A 155 26.89 -0.51 -23.97
N PHE A 156 27.49 -1.71 -23.94
CA PHE A 156 28.10 -2.28 -22.75
C PHE A 156 29.31 -1.48 -22.26
N SER A 157 30.07 -0.91 -23.19
CA SER A 157 31.25 -0.10 -22.87
C SER A 157 30.93 1.24 -22.19
N GLU A 158 29.67 1.66 -22.21
CA GLU A 158 29.18 2.90 -21.60
C GLU A 158 28.71 2.68 -20.15
N LEU A 159 28.56 1.43 -19.72
CA LEU A 159 28.12 1.10 -18.37
C LEU A 159 29.28 1.21 -17.38
N MET A 160 28.97 1.66 -16.17
CA MET A 160 29.90 1.79 -15.06
C MET A 160 29.27 1.27 -13.76
N LEU A 161 30.12 1.02 -12.76
CA LEU A 161 29.72 0.79 -11.38
C LEU A 161 30.05 2.01 -10.55
N TRP A 162 29.04 2.56 -9.87
CA TRP A 162 29.22 3.51 -8.80
C TRP A 162 29.25 2.78 -7.46
N ILE A 163 30.39 2.81 -6.78
CA ILE A 163 30.58 2.24 -5.45
C ILE A 163 30.69 3.39 -4.45
N ASP A 164 29.54 3.77 -3.89
CA ASP A 164 29.43 4.83 -2.88
C ASP A 164 29.89 4.33 -1.50
N ALA A 165 31.21 4.35 -1.29
CA ALA A 165 31.86 3.73 -0.13
C ALA A 165 31.51 4.41 1.21
N ASP A 166 31.23 5.71 1.23
CA ASP A 166 30.75 6.45 2.40
C ASP A 166 29.22 6.55 2.48
N SER A 167 28.51 6.14 1.44
CA SER A 167 27.06 6.07 1.35
C SER A 167 26.43 7.45 1.57
N ASP A 168 26.93 8.46 0.87
CA ASP A 168 26.46 9.85 0.94
C ASP A 168 25.63 10.29 -0.28
N ALA A 169 25.46 9.40 -1.27
CA ALA A 169 24.81 9.63 -2.55
C ALA A 169 25.39 10.77 -3.38
N VAL A 170 26.67 11.11 -3.17
CA VAL A 170 27.39 12.11 -3.96
C VAL A 170 28.47 11.42 -4.76
N SER A 171 28.23 11.25 -6.06
CA SER A 171 29.19 10.57 -6.94
C SER A 171 30.52 11.31 -7.05
N ARG A 172 31.62 10.62 -6.74
CA ARG A 172 32.99 11.13 -6.92
C ARG A 172 33.76 10.33 -7.98
N PRO A 173 34.72 10.96 -8.70
CA PRO A 173 35.49 10.27 -9.74
C PRO A 173 36.25 9.01 -9.27
N ASP A 174 36.61 8.93 -7.99
CA ASP A 174 37.26 7.76 -7.40
C ASP A 174 36.31 6.62 -6.99
N GLU A 175 35.00 6.88 -6.97
CA GLU A 175 33.92 5.92 -6.70
C GLU A 175 33.32 5.33 -7.99
N LEU A 176 33.55 5.99 -9.13
CA LEU A 176 33.13 5.53 -10.44
C LEU A 176 34.15 4.59 -11.06
N HIS A 177 33.68 3.44 -11.50
CA HIS A 177 34.54 2.38 -12.01
C HIS A 177 33.98 1.79 -13.30
N ALA A 178 34.79 1.78 -14.35
CA ALA A 178 34.48 1.01 -15.56
C ALA A 178 34.32 -0.48 -15.22
N LEU A 179 33.35 -1.15 -15.85
CA LEU A 179 33.06 -2.56 -15.63
C LEU A 179 34.30 -3.44 -15.81
N GLU A 180 35.05 -3.24 -16.90
CA GLU A 180 36.30 -3.96 -17.18
C GLU A 180 37.34 -3.76 -16.06
N GLY A 181 37.40 -2.56 -15.47
CA GLY A 181 38.31 -2.23 -14.37
C GLY A 181 37.98 -2.95 -13.06
N LYS A 182 36.71 -3.32 -12.84
CA LYS A 182 36.27 -4.23 -11.76
C LYS A 182 36.24 -5.69 -12.19
N GLY A 183 36.69 -5.96 -13.40
CA GLY A 183 36.75 -7.29 -13.98
C GLY A 183 35.38 -7.86 -14.33
N VAL A 184 34.32 -7.05 -14.43
CA VAL A 184 32.99 -7.46 -14.91
C VAL A 184 33.04 -7.67 -16.43
N VAL A 185 32.58 -8.84 -16.89
CA VAL A 185 32.66 -9.23 -18.31
C VAL A 185 31.31 -9.37 -19.00
N SER A 186 30.24 -9.63 -18.25
CA SER A 186 28.88 -9.75 -18.80
C SER A 186 27.82 -9.61 -17.69
N ILE A 187 26.61 -9.24 -18.10
CA ILE A 187 25.40 -9.19 -17.26
C ILE A 187 24.35 -10.10 -17.91
N GLU A 188 24.06 -11.25 -17.30
CA GLU A 188 23.07 -12.20 -17.79
C GLU A 188 21.66 -11.85 -17.28
N ILE A 189 20.67 -11.79 -18.19
CA ILE A 189 19.26 -11.53 -17.90
C ILE A 189 18.57 -12.87 -17.62
N LEU A 190 18.04 -13.06 -16.40
CA LEU A 190 17.40 -14.31 -16.00
C LEU A 190 15.86 -14.20 -16.08
N ASP A 191 15.22 -15.22 -16.67
CA ASP A 191 13.77 -15.39 -16.68
C ASP A 191 13.32 -16.24 -15.48
N GLY A 192 12.73 -15.60 -14.45
CA GLY A 192 12.22 -16.24 -13.22
C GLY A 192 13.23 -16.33 -12.06
N ASP A 193 12.74 -16.68 -10.86
CA ASP A 193 13.52 -16.84 -9.62
C ASP A 193 14.64 -17.87 -9.79
N ALA A 194 15.83 -17.39 -10.13
CA ALA A 194 17.00 -18.23 -10.23
C ALA A 194 17.61 -18.40 -8.83
N ASP A 195 17.56 -19.65 -8.36
CA ASP A 195 17.94 -20.16 -7.04
C ASP A 195 16.92 -19.90 -5.94
N GLY A 196 16.23 -20.96 -5.52
CA GLY A 196 15.40 -21.03 -4.30
C GLY A 196 16.21 -20.85 -3.01
N SER A 197 16.85 -19.70 -2.85
CA SER A 197 17.42 -19.20 -1.61
C SER A 197 16.41 -18.27 -0.94
N GLU A 198 16.11 -18.54 0.32
CA GLU A 198 15.24 -17.76 1.24
C GLU A 198 15.84 -16.38 1.61
N ASP A 199 16.26 -15.57 0.63
CA ASP A 199 16.60 -14.17 0.87
C ASP A 199 15.39 -13.28 0.58
N GLN A 200 15.11 -12.38 1.52
CA GLN A 200 13.95 -11.47 1.62
C GLN A 200 13.94 -10.38 0.54
N ALA A 201 14.01 -10.78 -0.73
CA ALA A 201 13.85 -9.89 -1.87
C ALA A 201 12.46 -10.17 -2.46
N SER A 202 11.65 -9.13 -2.64
CA SER A 202 10.27 -9.20 -3.13
C SER A 202 10.13 -10.05 -4.41
N PRO A 203 9.01 -10.76 -4.61
CA PRO A 203 8.81 -11.73 -5.69
C PRO A 203 8.84 -11.18 -7.14
N ASP A 204 9.06 -9.87 -7.32
CA ASP A 204 9.17 -9.21 -8.63
C ASP A 204 10.61 -8.84 -9.03
N LEU A 205 11.61 -9.17 -8.20
CA LEU A 205 12.97 -8.71 -8.40
C LEU A 205 13.73 -9.49 -9.48
N SER A 206 14.29 -8.74 -10.41
CA SER A 206 15.06 -9.29 -11.53
C SER A 206 16.45 -9.67 -11.05
N PHE A 207 16.76 -10.96 -10.96
CA PHE A 207 18.11 -11.42 -10.66
C PHE A 207 18.97 -11.44 -11.91
N PHE A 208 20.20 -10.94 -11.79
CA PHE A 208 21.20 -10.97 -12.86
C PHE A 208 22.49 -11.61 -12.34
N ARG A 209 23.21 -12.29 -13.24
CA ARG A 209 24.55 -12.79 -12.96
C ARG A 209 25.57 -11.89 -13.61
N VAL A 210 26.42 -11.30 -12.78
CA VAL A 210 27.55 -10.49 -13.25
C VAL A 210 28.79 -11.35 -13.19
N SER A 211 29.26 -11.82 -14.35
CA SER A 211 30.46 -12.66 -14.42
C SER A 211 31.71 -11.80 -14.36
N SER A 212 32.75 -12.28 -13.68
CA SER A 212 34.06 -11.63 -13.61
C SER A 212 35.19 -12.46 -14.22
N SER A 213 36.19 -11.79 -14.78
CA SER A 213 37.42 -12.39 -15.35
C SER A 213 38.20 -13.28 -14.36
N GLY A 214 37.91 -13.18 -13.06
CA GLY A 214 38.43 -14.05 -12.00
C GLY A 214 37.59 -15.31 -11.68
N MET A 215 36.59 -15.66 -12.50
CA MET A 215 35.58 -16.72 -12.26
C MET A 215 34.67 -16.46 -11.03
N ARG A 216 34.59 -15.22 -10.54
CA ARG A 216 33.56 -14.80 -9.58
C ARG A 216 32.29 -14.45 -10.33
N VAL A 217 31.13 -14.83 -9.77
CA VAL A 217 29.81 -14.42 -10.25
C VAL A 217 29.19 -13.62 -9.12
N TYR A 218 28.88 -12.34 -9.38
CA TYR A 218 28.14 -11.51 -8.44
C TYR A 218 26.65 -11.63 -8.71
N ARG A 219 25.85 -11.51 -7.65
CA ARG A 219 24.40 -11.39 -7.75
C ARG A 219 24.08 -9.91 -7.97
N ALA A 220 23.13 -9.64 -8.84
CA ALA A 220 22.57 -8.29 -9.00
C ALA A 220 21.05 -8.34 -9.02
N CYS A 221 20.44 -7.23 -8.61
CA CYS A 221 19.02 -7.12 -8.35
C CYS A 221 18.54 -5.70 -8.67
N GLY A 222 17.33 -5.56 -9.22
CA GLY A 222 16.63 -4.28 -9.17
C GLY A 222 16.39 -3.92 -7.70
N VAL A 223 16.86 -2.77 -7.24
CA VAL A 223 16.61 -2.30 -5.88
C VAL A 223 15.83 -1.01 -6.00
N VAL A 224 14.65 -1.00 -5.37
CA VAL A 224 13.89 0.23 -5.24
C VAL A 224 14.61 1.12 -4.23
N LEU A 225 15.26 2.16 -4.75
CA LEU A 225 15.72 3.29 -3.97
C LEU A 225 14.49 4.16 -3.75
N CYS A 226 13.73 3.86 -2.70
CA CYS A 226 12.48 4.53 -2.40
C CYS A 226 12.69 6.06 -2.44
N ASP A 227 12.09 6.72 -3.42
CA ASP A 227 11.79 8.13 -3.31
C ASP A 227 10.59 8.22 -2.40
N HIS A 228 10.87 8.57 -1.16
CA HIS A 228 9.84 9.15 -0.34
C HIS A 228 9.56 10.54 -0.93
N ALA A 229 8.64 10.64 -1.90
CA ALA A 229 8.00 11.92 -2.22
C ALA A 229 7.23 12.49 -0.98
N SER A 230 7.14 11.71 0.10
CA SER A 230 6.83 12.15 1.46
C SER A 230 8.00 12.84 2.18
N ALA A 231 9.14 13.11 1.53
CA ALA A 231 10.20 13.95 2.05
C ALA A 231 9.69 15.40 2.10
N SER A 232 8.98 15.67 3.20
CA SER A 232 8.88 16.94 3.86
C SER A 232 10.02 17.86 3.42
N ALA A 233 9.71 18.99 2.78
CA ALA A 233 10.72 20.00 2.44
C ALA A 233 11.68 20.19 3.63
N THR A 234 12.98 20.40 3.42
CA THR A 234 13.91 20.42 4.55
C THR A 234 13.50 21.51 5.56
N PHE A 235 13.02 21.10 6.74
CA PHE A 235 12.60 21.99 7.82
C PHE A 235 13.68 22.07 8.89
N GLU A 236 13.84 23.24 9.51
CA GLU A 236 14.60 23.37 10.76
C GLU A 236 13.90 22.54 11.85
N GLU A 237 14.53 21.48 12.37
CA GLU A 237 13.94 20.69 13.46
C GLU A 237 13.81 21.52 14.74
N LEU A 238 12.57 21.69 15.21
CA LEU A 238 12.31 22.32 16.49
C LEU A 238 12.33 21.27 17.62
N PRO A 239 12.74 21.65 18.84
CA PRO A 239 12.58 20.79 20.00
C PRO A 239 11.11 20.41 20.20
N VAL A 240 10.81 19.12 20.20
CA VAL A 240 9.46 18.60 20.44
C VAL A 240 9.14 18.71 21.93
N PRO A 241 8.08 19.44 22.34
CA PRO A 241 7.65 19.49 23.73
C PRO A 241 7.28 18.11 24.31
N ASP A 242 7.54 17.87 25.60
CA ASP A 242 7.30 16.57 26.25
C ASP A 242 5.84 16.10 26.15
N ASP A 243 4.89 17.04 26.21
CA ASP A 243 3.46 16.77 26.09
C ASP A 243 3.05 16.44 24.65
N VAL A 244 3.74 16.98 23.64
CA VAL A 244 3.58 16.61 22.22
C VAL A 244 4.15 15.21 21.96
N ALA A 245 5.29 14.87 22.58
CA ALA A 245 5.95 13.57 22.41
C ALA A 245 5.11 12.38 22.93
N LEU A 246 4.08 12.64 23.74
CA LEU A 246 3.13 11.62 24.22
C LEU A 246 1.95 11.38 23.29
N LEU A 247 1.75 12.24 22.28
CA LEU A 247 0.67 12.11 21.31
C LEU A 247 1.13 11.27 20.10
N PRO A 248 0.18 10.68 19.35
CA PRO A 248 0.50 10.03 18.08
C PRO A 248 1.25 10.96 17.15
N ASP A 249 2.17 10.37 16.37
CA ASP A 249 2.92 11.08 15.35
C ASP A 249 2.58 10.52 13.97
N PHE A 250 2.68 11.35 12.96
CA PHE A 250 2.60 10.92 11.57
C PHE A 250 3.73 11.61 10.82
N SER A 251 4.46 10.84 10.00
CA SER A 251 5.60 11.33 9.26
C SER A 251 5.23 12.55 8.41
N GLY A 252 6.19 13.47 8.20
CA GLY A 252 5.96 14.59 7.30
C GLY A 252 5.64 14.11 5.88
N MET A 253 4.99 14.96 5.08
CA MET A 253 4.61 14.63 3.70
C MET A 253 4.60 15.90 2.85
N GLY A 254 5.22 15.85 1.67
CA GLY A 254 5.32 16.96 0.73
C GLY A 254 5.84 18.25 1.36
N ALA A 255 4.99 19.28 1.41
CA ALA A 255 5.35 20.57 1.99
C ALA A 255 5.12 20.67 3.51
N LEU A 256 4.79 19.58 4.20
CA LEU A 256 4.46 19.58 5.62
C LEU A 256 5.44 18.75 6.46
N PRO A 257 5.88 19.27 7.63
CA PRO A 257 6.59 18.47 8.61
C PRO A 257 5.67 17.47 9.31
N SER A 258 6.25 16.48 9.98
CA SER A 258 5.52 15.49 10.80
C SER A 258 4.55 16.16 11.79
N LEU A 259 3.51 15.47 12.23
CA LEU A 259 2.54 16.04 13.19
C LEU A 259 3.20 16.60 14.45
N HIS A 260 4.22 15.93 15.02
CA HIS A 260 4.97 16.44 16.18
C HIS A 260 5.65 17.78 15.89
N GLN A 261 6.31 17.86 14.74
CA GLN A 261 6.98 19.07 14.28
C GLN A 261 5.96 20.18 13.92
N SER A 262 4.83 19.85 13.32
CA SER A 262 3.72 20.78 13.07
C SER A 262 3.14 21.33 14.37
N MET A 263 2.91 20.49 15.38
CA MET A 263 2.47 20.92 16.71
C MET A 263 3.50 21.80 17.42
N ALA A 264 4.80 21.51 17.28
CA ALA A 264 5.86 22.35 17.84
C ALA A 264 5.92 23.75 17.17
N ARG A 265 5.47 23.87 15.92
CA ARG A 265 5.36 25.14 15.17
C ARG A 265 4.02 25.83 15.37
N ASP A 266 2.97 25.09 15.71
CA ASP A 266 1.61 25.59 15.86
C ASP A 266 1.47 26.46 17.13
N GLY A 267 1.59 27.77 16.94
CA GLY A 267 1.37 28.76 18.01
C GLY A 267 -0.08 28.85 18.49
N THR A 268 -1.05 28.22 17.82
CA THR A 268 -2.47 28.22 18.21
C THR A 268 -2.84 27.07 19.14
N GLY A 269 -2.09 25.96 19.07
CA GLY A 269 -2.36 24.72 19.82
C GLY A 269 -3.57 23.93 19.31
N ARG A 270 -4.13 24.28 18.15
CA ARG A 270 -5.31 23.62 17.58
C ARG A 270 -5.01 22.18 17.18
N LEU A 271 -3.88 21.94 16.51
CA LEU A 271 -3.53 20.60 16.04
C LEU A 271 -3.31 19.65 17.22
N LYS A 272 -2.62 20.14 18.26
CA LYS A 272 -2.41 19.41 19.51
C LYS A 272 -3.73 19.05 20.20
N ALA A 273 -4.65 20.01 20.33
CA ALA A 273 -5.94 19.78 20.97
C ALA A 273 -6.81 18.74 20.22
N LEU A 274 -6.71 18.67 18.90
CA LEU A 274 -7.42 17.66 18.10
C LEU A 274 -6.86 16.25 18.36
N LEU A 275 -5.54 16.10 18.43
CA LEU A 275 -4.91 14.82 18.76
C LEU A 275 -5.18 14.39 20.21
N GLU A 276 -5.17 15.31 21.17
CA GLU A 276 -5.58 15.02 22.56
C GLU A 276 -7.03 14.51 22.63
N ARG A 277 -7.95 15.10 21.85
CA ARG A 277 -9.33 14.63 21.73
C ARG A 277 -9.40 13.24 21.10
N PHE A 278 -8.69 13.01 19.99
CA PHE A 278 -8.65 11.72 19.32
C PHE A 278 -8.21 10.58 20.27
N VAL A 279 -7.14 10.81 21.04
CA VAL A 279 -6.62 9.83 22.00
C VAL A 279 -7.61 9.55 23.13
N ALA A 280 -8.39 10.55 23.54
CA ALA A 280 -9.37 10.40 24.62
C ALA A 280 -10.73 9.83 24.17
N GLU A 281 -11.00 9.75 22.86
CA GLU A 281 -12.32 9.49 22.31
C GLU A 281 -12.63 7.98 22.18
N PRO A 282 -13.58 7.43 22.96
CA PRO A 282 -13.95 6.02 22.88
C PRO A 282 -14.80 5.67 21.66
N ASP A 283 -15.56 6.62 21.12
CA ASP A 283 -16.47 6.39 20.00
C ASP A 283 -15.73 6.39 18.66
N ARG A 284 -15.99 5.37 17.84
CA ARG A 284 -15.29 5.18 16.57
C ARG A 284 -15.68 6.23 15.52
N GLY A 285 -16.98 6.50 15.37
CA GLY A 285 -17.46 7.49 14.41
C GLY A 285 -16.85 8.87 14.68
N THR A 286 -16.82 9.27 15.95
CA THR A 286 -16.21 10.52 16.38
C THR A 286 -14.70 10.55 16.14
N ARG A 287 -13.98 9.42 16.28
CA ARG A 287 -12.56 9.35 15.92
C ARG A 287 -12.32 9.56 14.43
N LEU A 288 -13.15 9.00 13.56
CA LEU A 288 -13.07 9.22 12.10
C LEU A 288 -13.27 10.71 11.76
N GLU A 289 -14.29 11.35 12.34
CA GLU A 289 -14.51 12.80 12.19
C GLU A 289 -13.33 13.64 12.71
N LEU A 290 -12.72 13.22 13.83
CA LEU A 290 -11.55 13.87 14.39
C LEU A 290 -10.33 13.72 13.48
N THR A 291 -10.14 12.58 12.84
CA THR A 291 -9.05 12.37 11.88
C THR A 291 -9.15 13.34 10.72
N GLU A 292 -10.33 13.52 10.14
CA GLU A 292 -10.52 14.50 9.07
C GLU A 292 -10.21 15.92 9.55
N GLN A 293 -10.65 16.29 10.76
CA GLN A 293 -10.31 17.58 11.37
C GLN A 293 -8.81 17.75 11.62
N VAL A 294 -8.10 16.69 12.00
CA VAL A 294 -6.63 16.68 12.17
C VAL A 294 -5.97 16.93 10.82
N LEU A 295 -6.39 16.23 9.76
CA LEU A 295 -5.86 16.39 8.41
C LEU A 295 -6.01 17.84 7.92
N GLN A 296 -7.22 18.40 8.04
CA GLN A 296 -7.49 19.79 7.64
C GLN A 296 -6.73 20.81 8.50
N ALA A 297 -6.55 20.55 9.79
CA ALA A 297 -5.75 21.43 10.66
C ALA A 297 -4.25 21.33 10.35
N TRP A 298 -3.77 20.17 9.92
CA TRP A 298 -2.38 19.93 9.57
C TRP A 298 -2.01 20.59 8.22
N THR A 299 -2.88 20.47 7.22
CA THR A 299 -2.68 21.11 5.90
C THR A 299 -3.07 22.58 5.86
N GLY A 300 -4.00 23.00 6.73
CA GLY A 300 -4.61 24.33 6.69
C GLY A 300 -5.70 24.48 5.63
N GLU A 301 -6.08 23.40 4.94
CA GLU A 301 -7.06 23.38 3.86
C GLU A 301 -8.27 22.52 4.22
N THR A 302 -9.45 22.90 3.71
CA THR A 302 -10.70 22.13 3.89
C THR A 302 -11.25 21.56 2.59
N ASP A 303 -10.71 21.98 1.45
CA ASP A 303 -11.08 21.45 0.14
C ASP A 303 -10.25 20.19 -0.13
N ARG A 304 -10.91 19.09 -0.48
CA ARG A 304 -10.27 17.77 -0.63
C ARG A 304 -9.10 17.79 -1.63
N LEU A 305 -9.29 18.47 -2.77
CA LEU A 305 -8.25 18.60 -3.79
C LEU A 305 -7.06 19.39 -3.26
N LYS A 306 -7.32 20.52 -2.59
CA LYS A 306 -6.24 21.33 -2.02
C LYS A 306 -5.45 20.63 -0.92
N VAL A 307 -6.12 19.83 -0.10
CA VAL A 307 -5.46 18.98 0.90
C VAL A 307 -4.46 18.05 0.21
N LEU A 308 -4.89 17.38 -0.87
CA LEU A 308 -4.03 16.51 -1.66
C LEU A 308 -2.88 17.28 -2.33
N GLU A 309 -3.13 18.46 -2.90
CA GLU A 309 -2.09 19.30 -3.51
C GLU A 309 -1.00 19.71 -2.51
N VAL A 310 -1.37 20.08 -1.28
CA VAL A 310 -0.42 20.45 -0.22
C VAL A 310 0.48 19.27 0.15
N LEU A 311 -0.11 18.08 0.28
CA LEU A 311 0.61 16.87 0.65
C LEU A 311 1.45 16.30 -0.50
N ALA A 312 1.00 16.48 -1.74
CA ALA A 312 1.76 16.15 -2.94
C ALA A 312 2.89 17.16 -3.22
N GLY A 313 2.78 18.39 -2.70
CA GLY A 313 3.70 19.47 -3.01
C GLY A 313 3.53 20.03 -4.44
N ALA A 314 2.44 19.70 -5.13
CA ALA A 314 2.18 20.06 -6.51
C ALA A 314 0.70 20.44 -6.72
N SER A 315 0.44 21.35 -7.66
CA SER A 315 -0.93 21.73 -8.04
C SER A 315 -1.51 20.77 -9.08
N TYR A 316 -2.81 20.51 -9.00
CA TYR A 316 -3.55 19.73 -9.96
C TYR A 316 -4.06 20.61 -11.11
N ASP A 317 -3.64 20.30 -12.33
CA ASP A 317 -4.07 20.96 -13.57
C ASP A 317 -4.78 19.99 -14.54
N GLY A 318 -5.16 18.81 -14.02
CA GLY A 318 -5.88 17.77 -14.76
C GLY A 318 -7.39 18.05 -14.97
N PRO A 319 -8.11 17.10 -15.58
CA PRO A 319 -9.53 17.27 -15.92
C PRO A 319 -10.43 17.36 -14.67
N THR A 320 -11.50 18.14 -14.77
CA THR A 320 -12.51 18.29 -13.72
C THR A 320 -13.82 17.55 -14.05
N SER A 321 -13.73 16.43 -14.78
CA SER A 321 -14.90 15.58 -15.05
C SER A 321 -15.38 14.91 -13.77
N GLU A 322 -16.64 14.47 -13.74
CA GLU A 322 -17.24 13.75 -12.59
C GLU A 322 -16.35 12.58 -12.14
N GLN A 323 -16.02 11.66 -13.04
CA GLN A 323 -15.11 10.54 -12.78
C GLN A 323 -13.71 10.96 -12.27
N ALA A 324 -13.18 12.11 -12.71
CA ALA A 324 -11.88 12.59 -12.22
C ALA A 324 -12.01 13.11 -10.78
N MET A 325 -13.12 13.79 -10.48
CA MET A 325 -13.44 14.26 -9.13
C MET A 325 -13.78 13.12 -8.17
N ASP A 326 -14.38 12.03 -8.67
CA ASP A 326 -14.65 10.81 -7.89
C ASP A 326 -13.33 10.18 -7.46
N LYS A 327 -12.38 10.00 -8.39
CA LYS A 327 -11.04 9.51 -8.06
C LYS A 327 -10.32 10.40 -7.04
N ILE A 328 -10.37 11.72 -7.21
CA ILE A 328 -9.80 12.68 -6.22
C ILE A 328 -10.45 12.49 -4.85
N SER A 329 -11.77 12.26 -4.81
CA SER A 329 -12.49 12.02 -3.57
C SER A 329 -12.05 10.71 -2.91
N SER A 330 -11.95 9.62 -3.67
CA SER A 330 -11.44 8.33 -3.17
C SER A 330 -10.01 8.46 -2.63
N GLY A 331 -9.14 9.22 -3.31
CA GLY A 331 -7.78 9.48 -2.84
C GLY A 331 -7.72 10.24 -1.51
N TYR A 332 -8.60 11.21 -1.33
CA TYR A 332 -8.74 11.92 -0.06
C TYR A 332 -9.26 11.00 1.05
N ASP A 333 -10.28 10.20 0.77
CA ASP A 333 -10.86 9.26 1.75
C ASP A 333 -9.85 8.18 2.17
N TRP A 334 -9.00 7.76 1.24
CA TRP A 334 -7.86 6.86 1.50
C TRP A 334 -6.82 7.49 2.43
N LEU A 335 -6.44 8.75 2.18
CA LEU A 335 -5.54 9.52 3.05
C LEU A 335 -6.09 9.70 4.47
N VAL A 336 -7.39 9.99 4.60
CA VAL A 336 -8.05 10.05 5.91
C VAL A 336 -7.95 8.70 6.61
N THR A 337 -8.15 7.61 5.88
CA THR A 337 -8.07 6.24 6.39
C THR A 337 -6.66 5.86 6.84
N GLU A 338 -5.62 6.20 6.09
CA GLU A 338 -4.23 5.94 6.46
C GLU A 338 -3.84 6.72 7.72
N LEU A 339 -4.21 8.01 7.77
CA LEU A 339 -3.98 8.83 8.95
C LEU A 339 -4.70 8.23 10.17
N TYR A 340 -5.96 7.81 10.01
CA TYR A 340 -6.72 7.17 11.08
C TYR A 340 -6.00 5.92 11.61
N CYS A 341 -5.59 5.00 10.74
CA CYS A 341 -4.90 3.77 11.13
C CYS A 341 -3.60 4.07 11.89
N SER A 342 -2.84 5.04 11.41
CA SER A 342 -1.59 5.48 12.06
C SER A 342 -1.83 6.02 13.46
N LEU A 343 -2.81 6.91 13.59
CA LEU A 343 -3.19 7.48 14.88
C LEU A 343 -3.68 6.40 15.83
N MET A 344 -4.45 5.42 15.34
CA MET A 344 -4.94 4.29 16.13
C MET A 344 -3.80 3.41 16.66
N VAL A 345 -2.80 3.05 15.83
CA VAL A 345 -1.65 2.24 16.25
C VAL A 345 -0.84 2.87 17.36
N ASP A 346 -0.66 4.19 17.31
CA ASP A 346 0.09 4.92 18.33
C ASP A 346 -0.78 5.37 19.53
N SER A 347 -2.09 5.06 19.53
CA SER A 347 -3.01 5.35 20.63
C SER A 347 -3.83 4.12 21.08
N HIS A 348 -5.04 3.96 20.55
CA HIS A 348 -6.04 2.97 20.99
C HIS A 348 -5.61 1.52 20.77
N LEU A 349 -4.85 1.25 19.70
CA LEU A 349 -4.33 -0.07 19.37
C LEU A 349 -2.93 -0.35 19.92
N LYS A 350 -2.28 0.66 20.53
CA LYS A 350 -0.89 0.57 20.97
C LYS A 350 -0.65 -0.64 21.88
N GLY A 351 -1.59 -0.93 22.78
CA GLY A 351 -1.49 -2.07 23.70
C GLY A 351 -1.45 -3.43 22.99
N TYR A 352 -2.23 -3.61 21.92
CA TYR A 352 -2.23 -4.82 21.09
C TYR A 352 -0.96 -4.87 20.24
N CYS A 353 -0.62 -3.75 19.62
CA CYS A 353 0.56 -3.60 18.78
C CYS A 353 1.88 -3.83 19.55
N ASP A 354 1.96 -3.47 20.84
CA ASP A 354 3.14 -3.70 21.69
C ASP A 354 3.33 -5.20 22.05
N ARG A 355 2.30 -6.03 21.85
CA ARG A 355 2.32 -7.48 22.11
C ARG A 355 2.75 -8.29 20.90
N ILE A 356 2.75 -7.70 19.70
CA ILE A 356 3.30 -8.33 18.50
C ILE A 356 4.80 -8.54 18.70
N ARG A 357 5.28 -9.76 18.46
CA ARG A 357 6.68 -10.14 18.56
C ARG A 357 7.22 -10.44 17.17
N PHE A 358 8.37 -9.89 16.85
CA PHE A 358 9.04 -10.16 15.58
C PHE A 358 10.14 -11.18 15.83
N GLU A 359 10.12 -12.26 15.03
CA GLU A 359 11.13 -13.30 15.07
C GLU A 359 12.37 -12.91 14.28
N VAL A 360 13.43 -13.72 14.36
CA VAL A 360 14.76 -13.43 13.78
C VAL A 360 14.72 -13.22 12.25
N MET A 361 13.70 -13.79 11.59
CA MET A 361 13.47 -13.68 10.14
C MET A 361 12.43 -12.61 9.75
N GLY A 362 12.03 -11.74 10.68
CA GLY A 362 11.03 -10.70 10.43
C GLY A 362 9.58 -11.16 10.54
N ALA A 363 9.31 -12.45 10.66
CA ALA A 363 7.96 -12.98 10.85
C ALA A 363 7.30 -12.39 12.12
N ALA A 364 6.07 -11.90 11.98
CA ALA A 364 5.30 -11.32 13.07
C ALA A 364 4.49 -12.40 13.80
N ASN A 365 4.84 -12.70 15.04
CA ASN A 365 4.06 -13.52 15.94
C ASN A 365 3.00 -12.67 16.64
N MET A 366 1.73 -12.97 16.35
CA MET A 366 0.57 -12.22 16.84
C MET A 366 -0.19 -12.91 17.97
N GLY A 367 0.24 -14.07 18.45
CA GLY A 367 -0.53 -14.86 19.42
C GLY A 367 -0.92 -14.08 20.69
N ALA A 368 0.01 -13.32 21.27
CA ALA A 368 -0.29 -12.50 22.45
C ALA A 368 -1.22 -11.31 22.16
N ALA A 369 -1.23 -10.79 20.92
CA ALA A 369 -2.17 -9.76 20.51
C ALA A 369 -3.57 -10.37 20.27
N ALA A 370 -3.62 -11.56 19.64
CA ALA A 370 -4.84 -12.34 19.47
C ALA A 370 -5.50 -12.69 20.81
N ASP A 371 -4.72 -13.17 21.79
CA ASP A 371 -5.21 -13.44 23.14
C ASP A 371 -5.86 -12.20 23.77
N MET A 372 -5.22 -11.03 23.64
CA MET A 372 -5.76 -9.77 24.18
C MET A 372 -7.03 -9.31 23.44
N LEU A 373 -7.11 -9.52 22.12
CA LEU A 373 -8.33 -9.25 21.34
C LEU A 373 -9.48 -10.15 21.81
N LEU A 374 -9.21 -11.44 21.97
CA LEU A 374 -10.17 -12.42 22.47
C LEU A 374 -10.64 -12.09 23.90
N GLU A 375 -9.74 -11.71 24.80
CA GLU A 375 -10.10 -11.24 26.14
C GLU A 375 -11.02 -10.01 26.10
N THR A 376 -10.82 -9.13 25.12
CA THR A 376 -11.65 -7.92 24.95
C THR A 376 -13.03 -8.31 24.42
N LEU A 377 -13.09 -9.18 23.41
CA LEU A 377 -14.31 -9.77 22.87
C LEU A 377 -15.13 -10.50 23.93
N GLU A 378 -14.49 -11.28 24.80
CA GLU A 378 -15.16 -11.99 25.90
C GLU A 378 -15.74 -11.05 26.95
N ARG A 379 -15.06 -9.92 27.20
CA ARG A 379 -15.48 -8.96 28.23
C ARG A 379 -16.62 -8.07 27.75
N ASP A 380 -16.53 -7.61 26.51
CA ASP A 380 -17.50 -6.74 25.86
C ASP A 380 -17.43 -7.02 24.36
N GLN A 381 -18.39 -7.81 23.89
CA GLN A 381 -18.38 -8.30 22.52
C GLN A 381 -18.46 -7.15 21.51
N ALA A 382 -19.40 -6.21 21.67
CA ALA A 382 -19.54 -5.08 20.75
C ALA A 382 -18.25 -4.25 20.71
N LYS A 383 -17.65 -3.97 21.88
CA LYS A 383 -16.39 -3.21 21.90
C LYS A 383 -15.21 -4.00 21.34
N GLY A 384 -15.13 -5.29 21.62
CA GLY A 384 -14.08 -6.17 21.10
C GLY A 384 -14.15 -6.28 19.58
N GLU A 385 -15.34 -6.29 18.99
CA GLU A 385 -15.55 -6.36 17.56
C GLU A 385 -15.13 -5.05 16.86
N GLU A 386 -15.47 -3.89 17.43
CA GLU A 386 -14.94 -2.61 16.95
C GLU A 386 -13.41 -2.59 16.95
N VAL A 387 -12.80 -3.00 18.07
CA VAL A 387 -11.34 -3.03 18.21
C VAL A 387 -10.72 -4.05 17.27
N LEU A 388 -11.35 -5.19 17.05
CA LEU A 388 -10.87 -6.19 16.10
C LEU A 388 -10.88 -5.64 14.68
N ILE A 389 -11.96 -4.98 14.25
CA ILE A 389 -12.00 -4.34 12.92
C ILE A 389 -10.91 -3.27 12.81
N ASP A 390 -10.82 -2.36 13.78
CA ASP A 390 -9.78 -1.32 13.79
C ASP A 390 -8.37 -1.94 13.77
N PHE A 391 -8.14 -3.03 14.51
CA PHE A 391 -6.85 -3.73 14.56
C PHE A 391 -6.52 -4.40 13.24
N VAL A 392 -7.41 -5.26 12.74
CA VAL A 392 -7.23 -6.01 11.51
C VAL A 392 -7.00 -5.07 10.34
N TYR A 393 -7.79 -4.01 10.27
CA TYR A 393 -7.67 -3.02 9.21
C TYR A 393 -6.41 -2.17 9.32
N SER A 394 -6.07 -1.72 10.53
CA SER A 394 -4.81 -1.00 10.73
C SER A 394 -3.62 -1.90 10.45
N MET A 395 -3.66 -3.19 10.77
CA MET A 395 -2.57 -4.07 10.35
C MET A 395 -2.58 -4.23 8.82
N GLY A 396 -3.77 -4.42 8.22
CA GLY A 396 -4.03 -4.53 6.78
C GLY A 396 -3.33 -3.46 5.96
N MET A 397 -3.68 -2.22 6.29
CA MET A 397 -3.22 -1.01 5.63
C MET A 397 -1.75 -0.67 5.87
N LEU A 398 -1.22 -1.03 7.04
CA LEU A 398 0.14 -0.64 7.44
C LEU A 398 1.20 -1.68 7.04
N ASP A 399 0.76 -2.76 6.40
CA ASP A 399 1.51 -3.93 5.95
C ASP A 399 2.76 -4.28 6.79
N PRO A 400 2.61 -4.61 8.08
CA PRO A 400 3.68 -5.25 8.82
C PRO A 400 3.81 -6.75 8.49
N TYR A 401 3.14 -7.25 7.43
CA TYR A 401 2.88 -8.67 7.23
C TYR A 401 4.03 -9.39 6.54
N SER A 402 4.53 -10.41 7.21
CA SER A 402 4.74 -11.67 6.50
C SER A 402 3.39 -12.40 6.43
N THR A 403 3.13 -13.11 5.33
CA THR A 403 1.92 -13.96 5.16
C THR A 403 1.62 -14.83 6.39
N SER A 404 2.67 -15.30 7.08
CA SER A 404 2.58 -16.12 8.30
C SER A 404 1.95 -15.44 9.51
N GLY A 405 2.17 -14.14 9.74
CA GLY A 405 1.62 -13.47 10.93
C GLY A 405 0.11 -13.24 10.83
N ARG A 406 -0.38 -13.04 9.60
CA ARG A 406 -1.81 -12.97 9.29
C ARG A 406 -2.46 -14.33 9.48
N GLU A 407 -1.83 -15.40 9.01
CA GLU A 407 -2.33 -16.78 9.17
C GLU A 407 -2.47 -17.17 10.64
N ASP A 408 -1.47 -16.88 11.48
CA ASP A 408 -1.53 -17.14 12.93
C ASP A 408 -2.70 -16.41 13.61
N LEU A 409 -2.90 -15.12 13.27
CA LEU A 409 -3.99 -14.31 13.79
C LEU A 409 -5.36 -14.85 13.32
N ARG A 410 -5.46 -15.16 12.02
CA ARG A 410 -6.64 -15.73 11.38
C ARG A 410 -7.03 -17.04 12.05
N GLU A 411 -6.10 -17.99 12.21
CA GLU A 411 -6.35 -19.28 12.83
C GLU A 411 -6.80 -19.15 14.30
N ALA A 412 -6.14 -18.29 15.07
CA ALA A 412 -6.50 -18.07 16.47
C ALA A 412 -7.93 -17.51 16.63
N LEU A 413 -8.31 -16.57 15.77
CA LEU A 413 -9.63 -15.94 15.79
C LEU A 413 -10.72 -16.84 15.20
N ASP A 414 -10.43 -17.54 14.10
CA ASP A 414 -11.33 -18.49 13.43
C ASP A 414 -11.73 -19.64 14.36
N ALA A 415 -10.77 -20.14 15.16
CA ALA A 415 -10.99 -21.20 16.14
C ALA A 415 -12.03 -20.83 17.22
N VAL A 416 -12.21 -19.53 17.50
CA VAL A 416 -13.23 -19.04 18.43
C VAL A 416 -14.53 -18.75 17.70
N ASN A 417 -14.44 -18.06 16.55
CA ASN A 417 -15.57 -17.72 15.71
C ASN A 417 -15.11 -17.48 14.28
N ARG A 418 -15.62 -18.25 13.31
CA ARG A 418 -15.18 -18.16 11.91
C ARG A 418 -15.35 -16.79 11.28
N ARG A 419 -16.32 -16.00 11.74
CA ARG A 419 -16.49 -14.61 11.32
C ARG A 419 -15.24 -13.77 11.60
N TYR A 420 -14.53 -14.01 12.70
CA TYR A 420 -13.34 -13.24 13.05
C TYR A 420 -12.16 -13.63 12.16
N GLY A 421 -12.03 -14.90 11.79
CA GLY A 421 -11.10 -15.35 10.76
C GLY A 421 -11.36 -14.68 9.41
N ALA A 422 -12.61 -14.73 8.95
CA ALA A 422 -13.03 -14.08 7.71
C ALA A 422 -12.77 -12.57 7.70
N LEU A 423 -12.92 -11.90 8.85
CA LEU A 423 -12.58 -10.48 8.98
C LEU A 423 -11.07 -10.24 8.76
N VAL A 424 -10.21 -11.13 9.27
CA VAL A 424 -8.75 -11.08 9.02
C VAL A 424 -8.43 -11.29 7.54
N ASP A 425 -9.17 -12.16 6.85
CA ASP A 425 -8.98 -12.39 5.42
C ASP A 425 -9.38 -11.15 4.60
N SER A 426 -10.41 -10.41 5.04
CA SER A 426 -10.83 -9.14 4.42
C SER A 426 -9.95 -7.93 4.75
N ALA A 427 -8.84 -8.11 5.49
CA ALA A 427 -7.98 -6.99 5.93
C ALA A 427 -7.29 -6.25 4.78
N THR A 428 -7.25 -6.83 3.58
CA THR A 428 -6.65 -6.24 2.37
C THR A 428 -7.61 -5.31 1.63
N ASN A 429 -8.86 -5.22 2.08
CA ASN A 429 -9.89 -4.49 1.37
C ASN A 429 -9.89 -3.00 1.76
N ASP A 430 -10.52 -2.12 1.00
CA ASP A 430 -10.83 -0.74 1.37
C ASP A 430 -12.04 -0.72 2.32
N LEU A 431 -11.96 -0.05 3.47
CA LEU A 431 -12.99 -0.13 4.51
C LEU A 431 -14.00 1.01 4.45
N TRP A 432 -15.27 0.62 4.45
CA TRP A 432 -16.41 1.53 4.39
C TRP A 432 -17.35 1.31 5.57
N PHE A 433 -17.71 2.39 6.28
CA PHE A 433 -18.69 2.34 7.37
C PHE A 433 -19.99 3.00 6.97
N SER A 434 -21.11 2.31 7.21
CA SER A 434 -22.42 2.91 7.06
C SER A 434 -22.60 4.06 8.04
N GLN A 435 -23.08 5.20 7.55
CA GLN A 435 -23.69 6.22 8.40
C GLN A 435 -25.20 6.01 8.45
N PRO A 436 -25.87 6.20 9.59
CA PRO A 436 -27.28 5.82 9.75
C PRO A 436 -28.22 6.52 8.77
N GLU A 437 -27.90 7.76 8.39
CA GLU A 437 -28.68 8.57 7.45
C GLU A 437 -28.21 8.47 5.99
N ALA A 438 -27.03 7.91 5.74
CA ALA A 438 -26.57 7.64 4.38
C ALA A 438 -27.48 6.59 3.73
N ARG A 439 -27.66 6.70 2.42
CA ARG A 439 -28.44 5.72 1.64
C ARG A 439 -27.60 4.91 0.68
N GLU A 440 -26.40 5.38 0.40
CA GLU A 440 -25.54 4.82 -0.63
C GLU A 440 -24.11 4.86 -0.09
N MET A 441 -23.38 3.78 -0.32
CA MET A 441 -21.98 3.63 -0.05
C MET A 441 -21.34 3.07 -1.31
N GLU A 442 -20.36 3.77 -1.83
CA GLU A 442 -19.68 3.41 -3.06
C GLU A 442 -18.23 3.04 -2.75
N GLY A 443 -17.87 1.81 -3.10
CA GLY A 443 -16.54 1.26 -2.97
C GLY A 443 -15.62 1.66 -4.12
N SER A 444 -14.34 1.30 -3.99
CA SER A 444 -13.40 1.36 -5.10
C SER A 444 -13.79 0.33 -6.15
N SER A 445 -13.88 0.74 -7.42
CA SER A 445 -14.31 -0.17 -8.49
C SER A 445 -13.27 -1.23 -8.90
N ASP A 446 -12.00 -1.01 -8.57
CA ASP A 446 -10.86 -1.83 -8.99
C ASP A 446 -10.12 -2.51 -7.82
N ARG A 447 -10.61 -2.35 -6.59
CA ARG A 447 -9.95 -2.83 -5.37
C ARG A 447 -10.97 -3.41 -4.41
N ALA A 448 -10.59 -4.53 -3.81
CA ALA A 448 -11.40 -5.26 -2.84
C ALA A 448 -11.94 -4.32 -1.77
N ASN A 449 -13.23 -4.38 -1.44
CA ASN A 449 -13.90 -3.50 -0.47
C ASN A 449 -14.42 -4.29 0.74
N LEU A 450 -14.47 -3.65 1.90
CA LEU A 450 -15.04 -4.16 3.14
C LEU A 450 -16.10 -3.17 3.63
N PHE A 451 -17.36 -3.48 3.39
CA PHE A 451 -18.49 -2.69 3.88
C PHE A 451 -18.92 -3.17 5.24
N ILE A 452 -18.94 -2.29 6.24
CA ILE A 452 -19.51 -2.56 7.57
C ILE A 452 -20.81 -1.78 7.72
N VAL A 453 -21.92 -2.50 7.73
CA VAL A 453 -23.27 -1.96 7.84
C VAL A 453 -23.79 -2.18 9.26
N ALA A 454 -23.74 -1.13 10.06
CA ALA A 454 -24.17 -1.13 11.45
C ALA A 454 -25.70 -0.99 11.59
N GLU A 455 -26.29 -0.02 10.91
CA GLU A 455 -27.73 0.28 10.98
C GLU A 455 -28.22 0.97 9.70
N GLY A 456 -29.54 0.93 9.46
CA GLY A 456 -30.17 1.65 8.35
C GLY A 456 -30.22 0.88 7.03
N ASP A 457 -30.91 1.47 6.06
CA ASP A 457 -31.12 0.91 4.71
C ASP A 457 -30.08 1.51 3.74
N HIS A 458 -29.31 0.65 3.07
CA HIS A 458 -28.18 1.10 2.23
C HIS A 458 -28.15 0.45 0.85
N VAL A 459 -27.68 1.20 -0.15
CA VAL A 459 -27.21 0.68 -1.43
C VAL A 459 -25.69 0.61 -1.34
N LEU A 460 -25.11 -0.57 -1.55
CA LEU A 460 -23.67 -0.83 -1.45
C LEU A 460 -23.17 -1.17 -2.85
N LEU A 461 -22.29 -0.33 -3.39
CA LEU A 461 -21.71 -0.50 -4.72
C LEU A 461 -20.30 -1.07 -4.53
N GLY A 462 -20.12 -2.37 -4.80
CA GLY A 462 -18.86 -3.08 -4.59
C GLY A 462 -17.81 -2.70 -5.62
N GLY A 463 -17.95 -3.24 -6.82
CA GLY A 463 -17.07 -2.89 -7.92
C GLY A 463 -16.85 -4.10 -8.81
N ALA A 464 -15.59 -4.33 -9.20
CA ALA A 464 -15.20 -5.50 -9.96
C ALA A 464 -14.23 -6.43 -9.23
N SER A 465 -14.04 -6.23 -7.93
CA SER A 465 -13.09 -6.93 -7.07
C SER A 465 -13.75 -7.88 -6.08
N ASP A 466 -12.93 -8.68 -5.39
CA ASP A 466 -13.41 -9.58 -4.35
C ASP A 466 -13.78 -8.79 -3.07
N ASP A 467 -15.07 -8.59 -2.85
CA ASP A 467 -15.59 -7.69 -1.82
C ASP A 467 -16.23 -8.45 -0.64
N ALA A 468 -16.19 -7.82 0.52
CA ALA A 468 -16.72 -8.32 1.78
C ALA A 468 -17.76 -7.35 2.34
N TYR A 469 -18.90 -7.89 2.79
CA TYR A 469 -20.02 -7.13 3.33
C TYR A 469 -20.43 -7.67 4.68
N VAL A 470 -20.29 -6.86 5.71
CA VAL A 470 -20.50 -7.22 7.11
C VAL A 470 -21.76 -6.52 7.61
N PHE A 471 -22.75 -7.29 8.04
CA PHE A 471 -24.04 -6.77 8.48
C PHE A 471 -24.27 -7.01 9.96
N SER A 472 -24.59 -5.96 10.70
CA SER A 472 -25.12 -6.01 12.06
C SER A 472 -26.56 -6.54 12.09
N ALA A 473 -27.02 -7.01 13.25
CA ALA A 473 -28.42 -7.39 13.47
C ALA A 473 -29.40 -6.21 13.35
N GLU A 474 -28.91 -4.97 13.47
CA GLU A 474 -29.66 -3.73 13.33
C GLU A 474 -29.59 -3.14 11.92
N ALA A 475 -28.86 -3.78 10.99
CA ALA A 475 -28.86 -3.40 9.59
C ALA A 475 -30.28 -3.51 9.01
N GLY A 476 -30.68 -2.48 8.27
CA GLY A 476 -31.96 -2.41 7.59
C GLY A 476 -31.95 -3.17 6.26
N ALA A 477 -32.84 -2.78 5.35
CA ALA A 477 -32.91 -3.33 4.01
C ALA A 477 -31.77 -2.79 3.15
N CYS A 478 -30.83 -3.67 2.80
CA CYS A 478 -29.65 -3.34 2.02
C CYS A 478 -29.68 -3.98 0.63
N VAL A 479 -29.20 -3.23 -0.36
CA VAL A 479 -29.04 -3.68 -1.74
C VAL A 479 -27.56 -3.66 -2.07
N ILE A 480 -27.02 -4.78 -2.52
CA ILE A 480 -25.66 -4.90 -3.03
C ILE A 480 -25.73 -4.92 -4.55
N ASP A 481 -25.08 -3.94 -5.18
CA ASP A 481 -24.78 -3.92 -6.60
C ASP A 481 -23.28 -4.19 -6.75
N ASP A 482 -22.97 -5.45 -7.05
CA ASP A 482 -21.60 -5.96 -7.14
C ASP A 482 -21.54 -7.00 -8.27
N PRO A 483 -21.36 -6.55 -9.51
CA PRO A 483 -21.56 -7.39 -10.68
C PRO A 483 -20.46 -8.42 -10.91
N GLU A 484 -19.25 -8.20 -10.39
CA GLU A 484 -18.04 -8.97 -10.68
C GLU A 484 -17.27 -9.26 -9.37
N GLY A 485 -16.36 -10.25 -9.40
CA GLY A 485 -15.60 -10.65 -8.22
C GLY A 485 -16.33 -11.64 -7.30
N ALA A 486 -15.60 -12.15 -6.31
CA ALA A 486 -16.12 -13.02 -5.27
C ALA A 486 -16.72 -12.20 -4.12
N ILE A 487 -17.93 -12.56 -3.68
CA ILE A 487 -18.64 -11.85 -2.61
C ILE A 487 -18.56 -12.64 -1.31
N ALA A 488 -18.13 -12.00 -0.23
CA ALA A 488 -18.20 -12.54 1.12
C ALA A 488 -19.24 -11.76 1.96
N ILE A 489 -20.36 -12.40 2.29
CA ILE A 489 -21.37 -11.84 3.20
C ILE A 489 -21.10 -12.37 4.61
N VAL A 490 -20.86 -11.48 5.58
CA VAL A 490 -20.63 -11.82 6.99
C VAL A 490 -21.78 -11.27 7.83
N LEU A 491 -22.56 -12.16 8.45
CA LEU A 491 -23.68 -11.76 9.32
C LEU A 491 -23.24 -11.74 10.79
N TRP A 492 -23.42 -10.62 11.49
CA TRP A 492 -23.18 -10.48 12.94
C TRP A 492 -24.33 -11.05 13.78
N ASP A 493 -24.08 -11.07 15.09
CA ASP A 493 -24.76 -11.80 16.17
C ASP A 493 -26.16 -12.43 15.97
N GLY A 494 -26.28 -13.65 16.53
CA GLY A 494 -27.56 -14.32 16.81
C GLY A 494 -28.21 -15.04 15.62
N VAL A 495 -27.56 -15.00 14.45
CA VAL A 495 -28.03 -15.64 13.23
C VAL A 495 -27.40 -17.01 13.09
N ASP A 496 -28.17 -18.05 13.40
CA ASP A 496 -27.77 -19.43 13.11
C ASP A 496 -28.09 -19.76 11.64
N ALA A 497 -27.42 -20.79 11.07
CA ALA A 497 -27.68 -21.23 9.70
C ALA A 497 -29.15 -21.60 9.44
N GLU A 498 -29.86 -22.05 10.48
CA GLU A 498 -31.30 -22.37 10.41
C GLU A 498 -32.18 -21.11 10.33
N ASP A 499 -31.63 -19.94 10.68
CA ASP A 499 -32.33 -18.66 10.67
C ASP A 499 -32.15 -17.90 9.36
N VAL A 500 -31.26 -18.37 8.49
CA VAL A 500 -30.97 -17.76 7.18
C VAL A 500 -31.72 -18.50 6.08
N VAL A 501 -32.54 -17.75 5.36
CA VAL A 501 -33.21 -18.22 4.14
C VAL A 501 -32.63 -17.48 2.95
N VAL A 502 -32.13 -18.23 1.98
CA VAL A 502 -31.63 -17.69 0.71
C VAL A 502 -32.65 -18.01 -0.39
N GLU A 503 -33.28 -16.98 -0.95
CA GLU A 503 -34.18 -17.08 -2.09
C GLU A 503 -33.48 -16.58 -3.37
N LYS A 504 -33.62 -17.34 -4.45
CA LYS A 504 -33.13 -16.98 -5.78
C LYS A 504 -34.25 -16.45 -6.65
N ARG A 505 -34.06 -15.30 -7.29
CA ARG A 505 -34.97 -14.78 -8.33
C ARG A 505 -34.24 -14.56 -9.64
N ALA A 506 -34.58 -15.36 -10.65
CA ALA A 506 -34.03 -15.19 -11.98
C ALA A 506 -34.47 -13.85 -12.59
N GLN A 507 -33.53 -13.09 -13.14
CA GLN A 507 -33.88 -11.91 -13.92
C GLN A 507 -34.42 -12.36 -15.28
N GLY A 508 -35.71 -12.09 -15.54
CA GLY A 508 -36.43 -12.66 -16.69
C GLY A 508 -35.85 -12.39 -18.08
N ALA A 509 -34.89 -11.47 -18.20
CA ALA A 509 -34.18 -11.15 -19.44
C ALA A 509 -32.78 -11.78 -19.57
N SER A 510 -32.17 -12.24 -18.47
CA SER A 510 -30.81 -12.80 -18.44
C SER A 510 -30.81 -14.14 -17.68
N PRO A 511 -30.68 -15.29 -18.36
CA PRO A 511 -30.79 -16.60 -17.72
C PRO A 511 -29.66 -16.93 -16.73
N ASP A 512 -28.53 -16.22 -16.85
CA ASP A 512 -27.32 -16.42 -16.06
C ASP A 512 -27.22 -15.49 -14.84
N LEU A 513 -28.04 -14.42 -14.81
CA LEU A 513 -28.12 -13.48 -13.69
C LEU A 513 -29.27 -13.85 -12.76
N SER A 514 -29.05 -13.71 -11.46
CA SER A 514 -30.10 -13.93 -10.47
C SER A 514 -29.92 -13.01 -9.28
N ASP A 515 -31.03 -12.43 -8.84
CA ASP A 515 -31.02 -11.75 -7.56
C ASP A 515 -30.98 -12.80 -6.45
N VAL A 516 -30.13 -12.56 -5.46
CA VAL A 516 -30.03 -13.37 -4.24
C VAL A 516 -30.63 -12.57 -3.10
N LEU A 517 -31.66 -13.12 -2.47
CA LEU A 517 -32.35 -12.50 -1.36
C LEU A 517 -32.02 -13.28 -0.10
N ILE A 518 -31.29 -12.65 0.81
CA ILE A 518 -30.90 -13.22 2.10
C ILE A 518 -31.85 -12.67 3.15
N THR A 519 -32.51 -13.58 3.86
CA THR A 519 -33.47 -13.25 4.91
C THR A 519 -33.03 -13.88 6.21
N VAL A 520 -32.86 -13.06 7.25
CA VAL A 520 -32.65 -13.51 8.63
C VAL A 520 -34.01 -13.58 9.33
N GLN A 521 -34.31 -14.66 10.06
CA GLN A 521 -35.63 -14.95 10.65
C GLN A 521 -36.39 -13.72 11.17
N GLY A 522 -37.57 -13.46 10.58
CA GLY A 522 -38.49 -12.41 11.00
C GLY A 522 -38.26 -11.03 10.38
N GLN A 523 -37.22 -10.86 9.55
CA GLN A 523 -36.96 -9.67 8.72
C GLN A 523 -37.46 -9.93 7.28
N GLU A 524 -37.78 -8.89 6.49
CA GLU A 524 -38.06 -9.02 5.03
C GLU A 524 -36.81 -8.62 4.26
N PRO A 525 -36.45 -9.34 3.17
CA PRO A 525 -35.07 -9.66 2.84
C PRO A 525 -34.17 -8.47 3.14
N SER A 526 -33.42 -8.61 4.23
CA SER A 526 -32.60 -7.52 4.75
C SER A 526 -31.41 -7.26 3.84
N ILE A 527 -31.05 -8.23 2.99
CA ILE A 527 -29.96 -8.09 2.04
C ILE A 527 -30.41 -8.66 0.69
N ARG A 528 -30.29 -7.86 -0.36
CA ARG A 528 -30.52 -8.26 -1.75
C ARG A 528 -29.26 -8.00 -2.56
N ILE A 529 -28.69 -9.05 -3.14
CA ILE A 529 -27.64 -8.94 -4.15
C ILE A 529 -28.33 -8.89 -5.51
N GLU A 530 -28.13 -7.82 -6.26
CA GLU A 530 -28.72 -7.66 -7.59
C GLU A 530 -27.84 -8.33 -8.65
N GLY A 531 -28.48 -9.12 -9.53
CA GLY A 531 -27.81 -9.57 -10.75
C GLY A 531 -26.60 -10.50 -10.58
N LEU A 532 -26.48 -11.25 -9.48
CA LEU A 532 -25.35 -12.18 -9.29
C LEU A 532 -25.26 -13.22 -10.41
N GLU A 533 -24.10 -13.29 -11.08
CA GLU A 533 -23.83 -14.33 -12.07
C GLU A 533 -23.67 -15.71 -11.42
N ARG A 534 -24.16 -16.75 -12.10
CA ARG A 534 -23.99 -18.14 -11.61
C ARG A 534 -22.54 -18.59 -11.46
N SER A 535 -21.62 -17.97 -12.19
CA SER A 535 -20.18 -18.24 -12.18
C SER A 535 -19.48 -17.64 -10.96
N HIS A 536 -20.04 -16.59 -10.36
CA HIS A 536 -19.39 -15.87 -9.27
C HIS A 536 -19.55 -16.61 -7.95
N ALA A 537 -18.46 -16.62 -7.18
CA ALA A 537 -18.45 -17.16 -5.84
C ALA A 537 -19.16 -16.17 -4.92
N CYS A 538 -20.09 -16.66 -4.11
CA CYS A 538 -20.69 -15.87 -3.04
C CYS A 538 -20.81 -16.76 -1.81
N SER A 539 -20.09 -16.38 -0.76
CA SER A 539 -20.01 -17.11 0.51
C SER A 539 -20.75 -16.32 1.59
N ILE A 540 -21.62 -16.99 2.33
CA ILE A 540 -22.33 -16.43 3.49
C ILE A 540 -21.75 -17.06 4.75
N ILE A 541 -21.08 -16.23 5.52
CA ILE A 541 -20.32 -16.58 6.72
C ILE A 541 -21.14 -16.19 7.94
N LEU A 542 -21.38 -17.17 8.79
CA LEU A 542 -22.24 -17.04 9.97
C LEU A 542 -21.42 -17.12 11.24
N SER A 543 -21.98 -16.57 12.32
CA SER A 543 -21.36 -16.60 13.64
C SER A 543 -21.15 -18.03 14.19
N LYS A 544 -22.03 -18.97 13.80
CA LYS A 544 -21.98 -20.40 14.16
C LYS A 544 -22.55 -21.27 13.03
N GLY A 545 -21.89 -22.39 12.74
CA GLY A 545 -22.31 -23.34 11.70
C GLY A 545 -21.34 -23.41 10.52
N ASP A 546 -21.63 -24.30 9.56
CA ASP A 546 -20.87 -24.35 8.31
C ASP A 546 -21.32 -23.19 7.40
N PRO A 547 -20.39 -22.48 6.74
CA PRO A 547 -20.74 -21.42 5.82
C PRO A 547 -21.55 -21.99 4.66
N VAL A 548 -22.43 -21.17 4.10
CA VAL A 548 -23.26 -21.56 2.96
C VAL A 548 -22.96 -20.67 1.75
N ASP A 549 -23.02 -21.23 0.55
CA ASP A 549 -22.93 -20.42 -0.67
C ASP A 549 -24.25 -19.67 -0.93
N ALA A 550 -24.25 -18.75 -1.89
CA ALA A 550 -25.47 -18.11 -2.40
C ALA A 550 -26.53 -19.09 -2.95
N TRP A 551 -26.20 -20.39 -3.05
CA TRP A 551 -27.09 -21.46 -3.48
C TRP A 551 -27.59 -22.31 -2.31
N GLY A 552 -27.32 -21.92 -1.07
CA GLY A 552 -27.77 -22.58 0.16
C GLY A 552 -27.09 -23.92 0.42
N ARG A 553 -25.91 -24.16 -0.14
CA ARG A 553 -25.11 -25.38 0.07
C ARG A 553 -24.01 -25.10 1.07
N ALA A 554 -23.75 -26.06 1.96
CA ALA A 554 -22.57 -25.99 2.82
C ALA A 554 -21.29 -25.93 1.96
N VAL A 555 -20.37 -25.06 2.34
CA VAL A 555 -19.10 -24.81 1.65
C VAL A 555 -17.94 -25.16 2.59
N GLU A 556 -16.93 -25.86 2.06
CA GLU A 556 -15.62 -25.92 2.71
C GLU A 556 -14.85 -24.68 2.24
N VAL A 557 -14.43 -23.84 3.18
CA VAL A 557 -13.54 -22.70 2.89
C VAL A 557 -12.13 -23.28 2.83
N GLU A 558 -11.48 -23.20 1.68
CA GLU A 558 -10.04 -23.50 1.54
C GLU A 558 -9.19 -22.37 2.11
#